data_AF-A0A0D3EL07-F1
#
_entry.id   AF-A0A0D3EL07-F1
#
_cell.length_a   1.000
_cell.length_b   1.000
_cell.length_c   1.000
_cell.angle_alpha   90.00
_cell.angle_beta   90.00
_cell.angle_gamma   90.00
#
_symmetry.space_group_name_H-M   'P 1'
#
loop_
_entity.id
_entity.type
_entity.pdbx_description
1 polymer ?
#
loop_
_entity_poly.entity_id
_entity_poly.type
_entity_poly.pdbx_seq_one_letter_code
_entity_poly.pdbx_strand_id
1 'polypeptide(L)'
;MQETVREIDEAKAAGLPPPAHISDDEEIGGFLFDFLFAAQDASTSSLCWAVSALDSHPDVLARVRAEVASLWSPDSGEPITADKIAEMKYTKAVAREVVRHRPPATLMPHIALQDFQLTESYTIPKGTLVLPSMYESSFQGFHEPDAFDPERFFSEARREDVVYKRNFLAFGAGPHQCVGQRYALNHLVIFMALFVSLVDFRRERTEGCDVPVYMPTIVPRDGCVVYLKQRCANLPSF
;
A
#
# COMPACT_ATOMS: atom_id res chain seq x y z
N MET A 1 5.13 0.99 -23.81
CA MET A 1 5.96 2.20 -23.61
C MET A 1 7.09 2.26 -24.63
N GLN A 2 8.09 1.36 -24.63
CA GLN A 2 9.16 1.38 -25.65
C GLN A 2 8.64 1.22 -27.10
N GLU A 3 7.62 0.39 -27.29
CA GLU A 3 6.99 0.19 -28.59
C GLU A 3 6.24 1.44 -29.07
N THR A 4 5.49 2.10 -28.19
CA THR A 4 4.83 3.39 -28.46
C THR A 4 5.82 4.49 -28.80
N VAL A 5 6.96 4.57 -28.10
CA VAL A 5 8.04 5.53 -28.45
C VAL A 5 8.61 5.23 -29.83
N ARG A 6 8.85 3.95 -30.15
CA ARG A 6 9.30 3.54 -31.49
C ARG A 6 8.31 3.95 -32.57
N GLU A 7 7.01 3.72 -32.36
CA GLU A 7 5.97 4.08 -33.33
C GLU A 7 5.83 5.60 -33.51
N ILE A 8 6.04 6.39 -32.44
CA ILE A 8 6.14 7.85 -32.51
C ILE A 8 7.32 8.26 -33.40
N ASP A 9 8.50 7.68 -33.16
CA ASP A 9 9.71 7.99 -33.90
C ASP A 9 9.59 7.60 -35.38
N GLU A 10 8.99 6.44 -35.67
CA GLU A 10 8.72 5.96 -37.02
C GLU A 10 7.70 6.86 -37.76
N ALA A 11 6.60 7.24 -37.12
CA ALA A 11 5.62 8.16 -37.70
C ALA A 11 6.24 9.53 -37.98
N LYS A 12 7.06 10.03 -37.05
CA LYS A 12 7.77 11.30 -37.19
C LYS A 12 8.79 11.25 -38.33
N ALA A 13 9.55 10.15 -38.46
CA ALA A 13 10.49 9.95 -39.56
C ALA A 13 9.79 9.83 -40.93
N ALA A 14 8.58 9.28 -40.96
CA ALA A 14 7.75 9.15 -42.16
C ALA A 14 6.91 10.41 -42.50
N GLY A 15 6.94 11.45 -41.65
CA GLY A 15 6.08 12.63 -41.82
C GLY A 15 4.59 12.36 -41.65
N LEU A 16 4.24 11.28 -40.95
CA LEU A 16 2.87 10.86 -40.66
C LEU A 16 2.40 11.45 -39.33
N PRO A 17 1.07 11.62 -39.14
CA PRO A 17 0.54 11.99 -37.83
C PRO A 17 0.88 10.93 -36.78
N PRO A 18 1.00 11.32 -35.50
CA PRO A 18 1.23 10.36 -34.41
C PRO A 18 0.13 9.28 -34.40
N PRO A 19 0.47 8.01 -34.14
CA PRO A 19 -0.49 6.93 -33.91
C PRO A 19 -1.69 7.36 -33.04
N ALA A 20 -2.89 6.96 -33.44
CA ALA A 20 -4.15 7.40 -32.80
C ALA A 20 -4.36 6.92 -31.35
N HIS A 21 -3.47 6.07 -30.83
CA HIS A 21 -3.48 5.58 -29.45
C HIS A 21 -2.45 6.31 -28.57
N ILE A 22 -1.86 7.39 -29.06
CA ILE A 22 -0.96 8.26 -28.29
C ILE A 22 -1.80 9.33 -27.60
N SER A 23 -1.54 9.49 -26.31
CA SER A 23 -2.12 10.55 -25.52
C SER A 23 -1.47 11.89 -25.80
N ASP A 24 -2.28 12.94 -25.91
CA ASP A 24 -1.79 14.32 -25.94
C ASP A 24 -1.34 14.78 -24.54
N ASP A 25 -0.75 15.98 -24.46
CA ASP A 25 -0.22 16.53 -23.22
C ASP A 25 -1.33 16.72 -22.15
N GLU A 26 -2.57 16.97 -22.56
CA GLU A 26 -3.71 17.13 -21.66
C GLU A 26 -4.12 15.78 -21.06
N GLU A 27 -4.20 14.73 -21.88
CA GLU A 27 -4.47 13.36 -21.42
C GLU A 27 -3.34 12.84 -20.52
N ILE A 28 -2.07 13.08 -20.88
CA ILE A 28 -0.92 12.73 -20.04
C ILE A 28 -1.01 13.48 -18.70
N GLY A 29 -1.33 14.78 -18.73
CA GLY A 29 -1.56 15.58 -17.53
C GLY A 29 -2.70 15.03 -16.66
N GLY A 30 -3.79 14.59 -17.28
CA GLY A 30 -4.92 13.92 -16.62
C GLY A 30 -4.49 12.64 -15.92
N PHE A 31 -3.76 11.75 -16.59
CA PHE A 31 -3.27 10.51 -15.98
C PHE A 31 -2.30 10.76 -14.83
N LEU A 32 -1.41 11.76 -14.95
CA LEU A 32 -0.52 12.15 -13.85
C LEU A 32 -1.31 12.63 -12.63
N PHE A 33 -2.35 13.42 -12.85
CA PHE A 33 -3.25 13.86 -11.78
C PHE A 33 -4.00 12.69 -11.15
N ASP A 34 -4.54 11.77 -11.95
CA ASP A 34 -5.24 10.58 -11.46
C ASP A 34 -4.34 9.69 -10.59
N PHE A 35 -3.08 9.47 -11.01
CA PHE A 35 -2.12 8.72 -10.20
C PHE A 35 -1.77 9.43 -8.90
N LEU A 36 -1.58 10.75 -8.92
CA LEU A 36 -1.30 11.54 -7.72
C LEU A 36 -2.49 11.51 -6.76
N PHE A 37 -3.69 11.76 -7.26
CA PHE A 37 -4.94 11.73 -6.51
C PHE A 37 -5.16 10.35 -5.85
N ALA A 38 -5.03 9.26 -6.62
CA ALA A 38 -5.21 7.91 -6.10
C ALA A 38 -4.15 7.52 -5.06
N ALA A 39 -2.89 7.94 -5.26
CA ALA A 39 -1.78 7.55 -4.39
C ALA A 39 -1.71 8.35 -3.08
N GLN A 40 -2.08 9.63 -3.09
CA GLN A 40 -1.83 10.55 -1.97
C GLN A 40 -2.56 10.14 -0.69
N ASP A 41 -3.89 10.00 -0.75
CA ASP A 41 -4.69 9.68 0.44
C ASP A 41 -4.49 8.22 0.88
N ALA A 42 -4.27 7.30 -0.07
CA ALA A 42 -4.00 5.90 0.22
C ALA A 42 -2.65 5.70 0.92
N SER A 43 -1.61 6.39 0.44
CA SER A 43 -0.29 6.34 1.05
C SER A 43 -0.31 6.99 2.43
N THR A 44 -0.89 8.18 2.57
CA THR A 44 -0.98 8.88 3.86
C THR A 44 -1.65 8.03 4.93
N SER A 45 -2.81 7.44 4.60
CA SER A 45 -3.50 6.48 5.46
C SER A 45 -2.58 5.33 5.89
N SER A 46 -1.93 4.69 4.92
CA SER A 46 -1.05 3.54 5.19
C SER A 46 0.14 3.90 6.08
N LEU A 47 0.72 5.09 5.88
CA LEU A 47 1.85 5.58 6.69
C LEU A 47 1.41 5.87 8.13
N CYS A 48 0.25 6.52 8.34
CA CYS A 48 -0.30 6.74 9.68
C CYS A 48 -0.56 5.42 10.42
N TRP A 49 -1.16 4.43 9.74
CA TRP A 49 -1.40 3.12 10.33
C TRP A 49 -0.11 2.33 10.56
N ALA A 50 0.93 2.51 9.74
CA ALA A 50 2.25 1.93 9.99
C ALA A 50 2.86 2.49 11.29
N VAL A 51 2.81 3.81 11.50
CA VAL A 51 3.28 4.43 12.75
C VAL A 51 2.48 3.94 13.95
N SER A 52 1.15 3.89 13.83
CA SER A 52 0.25 3.36 14.87
C SER A 52 0.55 1.90 15.22
N ALA A 53 0.81 1.06 14.21
CA ALA A 53 1.13 -0.35 14.40
C ALA A 53 2.48 -0.53 15.09
N LEU A 54 3.51 0.21 14.65
CA LEU A 54 4.85 0.15 15.25
C LEU A 54 4.89 0.70 16.69
N ASP A 55 4.09 1.72 17.01
CA ASP A 55 3.91 2.23 18.38
C ASP A 55 3.29 1.17 19.31
N SER A 56 2.27 0.47 18.80
CA SER A 56 1.48 -0.49 19.58
C SER A 56 2.16 -1.87 19.73
N HIS A 57 3.17 -2.17 18.91
CA HIS A 57 3.87 -3.47 18.88
C HIS A 57 5.39 -3.29 18.98
N PRO A 58 5.92 -3.06 20.19
CA PRO A 58 7.35 -2.82 20.41
C PRO A 58 8.27 -3.96 19.94
N ASP A 59 7.78 -5.20 19.96
CA ASP A 59 8.46 -6.39 19.47
C ASP A 59 8.62 -6.37 17.93
N VAL A 60 7.55 -6.01 17.22
CA VAL A 60 7.58 -5.80 15.76
C VAL A 60 8.54 -4.66 15.42
N LEU A 61 8.45 -3.53 16.14
CA LEU A 61 9.36 -2.40 15.96
C LEU A 61 10.82 -2.79 16.17
N ALA A 62 11.13 -3.53 17.25
CA ALA A 62 12.48 -3.99 17.55
C ALA A 62 13.03 -4.88 16.44
N ARG A 63 12.20 -5.78 15.89
CA ARG A 63 12.60 -6.69 14.82
C ARG A 63 12.78 -5.99 13.47
N VAL A 64 11.92 -5.03 13.13
CA VAL A 64 12.12 -4.16 11.95
C VAL A 64 13.43 -3.38 12.08
N ARG A 65 13.71 -2.78 13.25
CA ARG A 65 14.97 -2.08 13.51
C ARG A 65 16.19 -2.99 13.34
N ALA A 66 16.12 -4.22 13.88
CA ALA A 66 17.21 -5.18 13.75
C ALA A 66 17.46 -5.60 12.29
N GLU A 67 16.41 -5.90 11.53
CA GLU A 67 16.52 -6.22 10.10
C GLU A 67 17.14 -5.06 9.33
N VAL A 68 16.59 -3.85 9.47
CA VAL A 68 17.05 -2.67 8.73
C VAL A 68 18.50 -2.34 9.07
N ALA A 69 18.87 -2.34 10.36
CA ALA A 69 20.24 -2.07 10.79
C ALA A 69 21.28 -3.08 10.26
N SER A 70 20.85 -4.31 9.94
CA SER A 70 21.72 -5.32 9.32
C SER A 70 22.00 -5.07 7.83
N LEU A 71 21.13 -4.29 7.16
CA LEU A 71 21.16 -4.04 5.71
C LEU A 71 21.60 -2.60 5.36
N TRP A 72 21.30 -1.64 6.22
CA TRP A 72 21.53 -0.22 5.97
C TRP A 72 21.73 0.56 7.27
N SER A 73 22.58 1.58 7.21
CA SER A 73 22.79 2.53 8.30
C SER A 73 22.69 3.97 7.78
N PRO A 74 22.09 4.91 8.54
CA PRO A 74 22.12 6.33 8.22
C PRO A 74 23.53 6.88 8.01
N ASP A 75 24.52 6.34 8.72
CA ASP A 75 25.92 6.78 8.65
C ASP A 75 26.70 6.16 7.48
N SER A 76 26.06 5.30 6.67
CA SER A 76 26.73 4.63 5.54
C SER A 76 27.07 5.58 4.39
N GLY A 77 26.42 6.74 4.31
CA GLY A 77 26.56 7.67 3.18
C GLY A 77 25.91 7.19 1.87
N GLU A 78 25.24 6.03 1.89
CA GLU A 78 24.57 5.44 0.72
C GLU A 78 23.05 5.47 0.87
N PRO A 79 22.28 5.66 -0.21
CA PRO A 79 20.83 5.49 -0.18
C PRO A 79 20.43 4.01 0.00
N ILE A 80 19.19 3.80 0.43
CA ILE A 80 18.57 2.47 0.42
C ILE A 80 18.28 2.10 -1.05
N THR A 81 18.97 1.07 -1.56
CA THR A 81 18.79 0.59 -2.93
C THR A 81 17.60 -0.36 -3.06
N ALA A 82 17.14 -0.59 -4.30
CA ALA A 82 16.10 -1.57 -4.58
C ALA A 82 16.46 -2.99 -4.10
N ASP A 83 17.75 -3.36 -4.17
CA ASP A 83 18.25 -4.65 -3.69
C ASP A 83 18.19 -4.74 -2.16
N LYS A 84 18.53 -3.66 -1.45
CA LYS A 84 18.37 -3.60 0.02
C LYS A 84 16.89 -3.74 0.40
N ILE A 85 15.97 -3.08 -0.31
CA ILE A 85 14.52 -3.25 -0.12
C ILE A 85 14.11 -4.70 -0.43
N ALA A 86 14.70 -5.33 -1.45
CA ALA A 86 14.44 -6.73 -1.77
C ALA A 86 14.68 -7.66 -0.56
N GLU A 87 15.75 -7.42 0.19
CA GLU A 87 16.15 -8.22 1.35
C GLU A 87 15.41 -7.89 2.67
N MET A 88 14.67 -6.77 2.75
CA MET A 88 13.84 -6.40 3.92
C MET A 88 12.54 -7.23 4.00
N LYS A 89 12.68 -8.56 4.14
CA LYS A 89 11.59 -9.54 4.06
C LYS A 89 10.57 -9.38 5.20
N TYR A 90 11.04 -9.16 6.43
CA TYR A 90 10.16 -8.96 7.57
C TYR A 90 9.47 -7.60 7.50
N THR A 91 10.19 -6.53 7.17
CA THR A 91 9.59 -5.19 7.00
C THR A 91 8.53 -5.18 5.90
N LYS A 92 8.71 -5.95 4.81
CA LYS A 92 7.66 -6.19 3.81
C LYS A 92 6.44 -6.91 4.37
N ALA A 93 6.65 -7.91 5.23
CA ALA A 93 5.56 -8.60 5.89
C ALA A 93 4.76 -7.64 6.80
N VAL A 94 5.44 -6.77 7.54
CA VAL A 94 4.81 -5.69 8.32
C VAL A 94 4.03 -4.74 7.42
N ALA A 95 4.59 -4.30 6.29
CA ALA A 95 3.89 -3.42 5.34
C ALA A 95 2.59 -4.06 4.81
N ARG A 96 2.63 -5.36 4.50
CA ARG A 96 1.45 -6.12 4.07
C ARG A 96 0.42 -6.25 5.18
N GLU A 97 0.86 -6.48 6.41
CA GLU A 97 -0.04 -6.58 7.57
C GLU A 97 -0.71 -5.24 7.91
N VAL A 98 0.01 -4.11 7.79
CA VAL A 98 -0.59 -2.76 7.90
C VAL A 98 -1.74 -2.61 6.93
N VAL A 99 -1.52 -2.93 5.65
CA VAL A 99 -2.53 -2.77 4.60
C VAL A 99 -3.66 -3.82 4.71
N ARG A 100 -3.38 -5.03 5.22
CA ARG A 100 -4.43 -6.03 5.52
C ARG A 100 -5.32 -5.53 6.65
N HIS A 101 -4.72 -5.07 7.73
CA HIS A 101 -5.40 -4.74 8.97
C HIS A 101 -6.14 -3.39 8.86
N ARG A 102 -5.62 -2.46 8.06
CA ARG A 102 -6.19 -1.12 7.80
C ARG A 102 -6.00 -0.74 6.31
N PRO A 103 -6.75 -1.37 5.40
CA PRO A 103 -6.71 -1.05 3.97
C PRO A 103 -7.25 0.36 3.72
N PRO A 104 -6.52 1.23 3.03
CA PRO A 104 -6.95 2.62 2.84
C PRO A 104 -8.33 2.76 2.19
N ALA A 105 -8.59 1.99 1.12
CA ALA A 105 -9.89 1.89 0.49
C ALA A 105 -10.65 0.65 1.01
N THR A 106 -11.77 0.86 1.67
CA THR A 106 -12.51 -0.21 2.38
C THR A 106 -13.60 -0.86 1.54
N LEU A 107 -14.10 -0.19 0.50
CA LEU A 107 -15.17 -0.66 -0.39
C LEU A 107 -14.92 -0.20 -1.83
N MET A 108 -15.36 -0.98 -2.82
CA MET A 108 -15.16 -0.66 -4.23
C MET A 108 -16.46 -0.72 -5.04
N PRO A 109 -17.09 0.42 -5.36
CA PRO A 109 -18.40 0.42 -6.01
C PRO A 109 -18.34 -0.07 -7.46
N HIS A 110 -19.29 -0.92 -7.85
CA HIS A 110 -19.50 -1.39 -9.21
C HIS A 110 -21.00 -1.33 -9.57
N ILE A 111 -21.34 -1.13 -10.84
CA ILE A 111 -22.72 -1.23 -11.33
C ILE A 111 -22.84 -2.46 -12.22
N ALA A 112 -23.82 -3.32 -11.95
CA ALA A 112 -24.12 -4.48 -12.80
C ALA A 112 -24.67 -4.01 -14.17
N LEU A 113 -23.89 -4.14 -15.24
CA LEU A 113 -24.30 -3.71 -16.59
C LEU A 113 -25.35 -4.65 -17.23
N GLN A 114 -25.47 -5.86 -16.69
CA GLN A 114 -26.43 -6.89 -17.07
C GLN A 114 -26.75 -7.74 -15.84
N ASP A 115 -27.79 -8.56 -15.92
CA ASP A 115 -28.09 -9.54 -14.88
C ASP A 115 -26.88 -10.47 -14.68
N PHE A 116 -26.37 -10.55 -13.46
CA PHE A 116 -25.15 -11.28 -13.12
C PHE A 116 -25.46 -12.37 -12.10
N GLN A 117 -25.31 -13.63 -12.50
CA GLN A 117 -25.49 -14.77 -11.62
C GLN A 117 -24.31 -14.84 -10.62
N LEU A 118 -24.53 -14.40 -9.38
CA LEU A 118 -23.48 -14.38 -8.35
C LEU A 118 -23.29 -15.75 -7.70
N THR A 119 -24.39 -16.44 -7.42
CA THR A 119 -24.42 -17.81 -6.86
C THR A 119 -25.46 -18.62 -7.60
N GLU A 120 -25.56 -19.93 -7.40
CA GLU A 120 -26.59 -20.76 -8.05
C GLU A 120 -28.03 -20.29 -7.75
N SER A 121 -28.25 -19.65 -6.60
CA SER A 121 -29.59 -19.21 -6.15
C SER A 121 -29.82 -17.70 -6.21
N TYR A 122 -28.82 -16.89 -6.57
CA TYR A 122 -28.92 -15.43 -6.53
C TYR A 122 -28.32 -14.75 -7.76
N THR A 123 -29.15 -13.96 -8.43
CA THR A 123 -28.81 -13.13 -9.58
C THR A 123 -28.86 -11.66 -9.16
N ILE A 124 -27.78 -10.93 -9.38
CA ILE A 124 -27.75 -9.48 -9.23
C ILE A 124 -28.44 -8.87 -10.46
N PRO A 125 -29.53 -8.10 -10.28
CA PRO A 125 -30.20 -7.47 -11.41
C PRO A 125 -29.34 -6.39 -12.07
N LYS A 126 -29.52 -6.19 -13.38
CA LYS A 126 -28.96 -5.05 -14.11
C LYS A 126 -29.31 -3.73 -13.42
N GLY A 127 -28.32 -2.84 -13.34
CA GLY A 127 -28.41 -1.53 -12.71
C GLY A 127 -28.15 -1.53 -11.20
N THR A 128 -27.95 -2.70 -10.59
CA THR A 128 -27.64 -2.79 -9.16
C THR A 128 -26.25 -2.27 -8.86
N LEU A 129 -26.14 -1.39 -7.84
CA LEU A 129 -24.88 -1.00 -7.23
C LEU A 129 -24.39 -2.13 -6.31
N VAL A 130 -23.21 -2.65 -6.58
CA VAL A 130 -22.52 -3.68 -5.80
C VAL A 130 -21.33 -3.06 -5.10
N LEU A 131 -21.21 -3.27 -3.78
CA LEU A 131 -20.16 -2.71 -2.95
C LEU A 131 -19.38 -3.84 -2.24
N PRO A 132 -18.43 -4.53 -2.91
CA PRO A 132 -17.57 -5.49 -2.24
C PRO A 132 -16.73 -4.78 -1.17
N SER A 133 -16.68 -5.37 0.02
CA SER A 133 -15.87 -4.87 1.13
C SER A 133 -14.46 -5.44 1.08
N MET A 134 -13.50 -4.57 0.85
CA MET A 134 -12.07 -4.88 0.89
C MET A 134 -11.58 -5.02 2.33
N TYR A 135 -12.23 -4.28 3.24
CA TYR A 135 -11.94 -4.33 4.67
C TYR A 135 -12.32 -5.68 5.26
N GLU A 136 -13.60 -6.05 5.20
CA GLU A 136 -14.11 -7.32 5.76
C GLU A 136 -13.42 -8.53 5.13
N SER A 137 -13.17 -8.49 3.81
CA SER A 137 -12.44 -9.55 3.12
C SER A 137 -11.06 -9.81 3.74
N SER A 138 -10.38 -8.77 4.23
CA SER A 138 -9.03 -8.89 4.80
C SER A 138 -8.99 -9.58 6.17
N PHE A 139 -10.15 -9.88 6.77
CA PHE A 139 -10.29 -10.63 8.02
C PHE A 139 -10.85 -12.05 7.80
N GLN A 140 -11.26 -12.40 6.58
CA GLN A 140 -11.82 -13.72 6.30
C GLN A 140 -10.71 -14.75 6.09
N GLY A 141 -10.80 -15.88 6.81
CA GLY A 141 -9.90 -17.01 6.69
C GLY A 141 -8.59 -16.89 7.49
N PHE A 142 -8.08 -15.70 7.74
CA PHE A 142 -6.87 -15.48 8.54
C PHE A 142 -7.05 -15.94 10.00
N HIS A 143 -6.01 -16.52 10.60
CA HIS A 143 -6.06 -17.05 11.97
C HIS A 143 -6.01 -15.93 13.03
N GLU A 144 -6.94 -15.78 13.97
CA GLU A 144 -6.96 -14.58 14.85
C GLU A 144 -6.91 -13.27 14.03
N PRO A 145 -7.87 -13.07 13.11
CA PRO A 145 -7.76 -12.05 12.06
C PRO A 145 -7.68 -10.61 12.60
N ASP A 146 -8.20 -10.38 13.81
CA ASP A 146 -8.16 -9.10 14.52
C ASP A 146 -6.81 -8.79 15.17
N ALA A 147 -5.91 -9.78 15.30
CA ALA A 147 -4.55 -9.54 15.78
C ALA A 147 -3.67 -8.98 14.65
N PHE A 148 -2.89 -7.95 14.97
CA PHE A 148 -1.84 -7.45 14.08
C PHE A 148 -0.64 -8.39 14.17
N ASP A 149 -0.43 -9.18 13.11
CA ASP A 149 0.52 -10.27 13.13
C ASP A 149 1.25 -10.41 11.77
N PRO A 150 2.46 -9.83 11.65
CA PRO A 150 3.26 -9.92 10.44
C PRO A 150 3.68 -11.35 10.06
N GLU A 151 3.67 -12.31 10.99
CA GLU A 151 4.10 -13.69 10.70
C GLU A 151 3.20 -14.38 9.66
N ARG A 152 1.97 -13.89 9.45
CA ARG A 152 1.10 -14.33 8.35
C ARG A 152 1.73 -14.22 6.97
N PHE A 153 2.55 -13.18 6.79
CA PHE A 153 3.21 -12.84 5.53
C PHE A 153 4.70 -13.17 5.53
N PHE A 154 5.27 -13.59 6.66
CA PHE A 154 6.69 -13.91 6.82
C PHE A 154 6.97 -15.40 7.02
N SER A 155 6.11 -16.10 7.76
CA SER A 155 6.34 -17.49 8.15
C SER A 155 6.13 -18.46 6.98
N GLU A 156 7.19 -19.19 6.63
CA GLU A 156 7.12 -20.29 5.66
C GLU A 156 6.22 -21.45 6.11
N ALA A 157 5.96 -21.57 7.41
CA ALA A 157 5.09 -22.61 7.95
C ALA A 157 3.60 -22.24 7.81
N ARG A 158 3.24 -20.97 8.00
CA ARG A 158 1.84 -20.51 7.97
C ARG A 158 1.33 -20.28 6.55
N ARG A 159 2.11 -19.56 5.73
CA ARG A 159 1.78 -19.25 4.32
C ARG A 159 0.35 -18.74 4.10
N GLU A 160 -0.17 -17.96 5.05
CA GLU A 160 -1.55 -17.42 4.99
C GLU A 160 -1.72 -16.52 3.77
N ASP A 161 -0.64 -15.87 3.33
CA ASP A 161 -0.58 -15.06 2.13
C ASP A 161 -0.85 -15.84 0.82
N VAL A 162 -0.58 -17.15 0.82
CA VAL A 162 -0.87 -18.07 -0.29
C VAL A 162 -2.25 -18.67 -0.14
N VAL A 163 -2.57 -19.18 1.05
CA VAL A 163 -3.84 -19.89 1.33
C VAL A 163 -5.03 -18.93 1.20
N TYR A 164 -4.91 -17.73 1.76
CA TYR A 164 -5.97 -16.71 1.77
C TYR A 164 -5.70 -15.57 0.79
N LYS A 165 -4.93 -15.83 -0.27
CA LYS A 165 -4.60 -14.84 -1.31
C LYS A 165 -5.85 -14.15 -1.89
N ARG A 166 -6.95 -14.90 -2.03
CA ARG A 166 -8.23 -14.38 -2.56
C ARG A 166 -8.95 -13.43 -1.60
N ASN A 167 -8.61 -13.46 -0.32
CA ASN A 167 -9.23 -12.66 0.73
C ASN A 167 -8.42 -11.37 0.97
N PHE A 168 -7.14 -11.34 0.61
CA PHE A 168 -6.33 -10.12 0.62
C PHE A 168 -6.64 -9.23 -0.59
N LEU A 169 -7.76 -8.50 -0.49
CA LEU A 169 -8.29 -7.64 -1.55
C LEU A 169 -7.91 -6.17 -1.39
N ALA A 170 -7.02 -5.79 -0.47
CA ALA A 170 -6.68 -4.37 -0.24
C ALA A 170 -6.18 -3.59 -1.47
N PHE A 171 -5.76 -4.30 -2.53
CA PHE A 171 -5.33 -3.71 -3.82
C PHE A 171 -6.29 -4.02 -4.98
N GLY A 172 -7.49 -4.54 -4.73
CA GLY A 172 -8.39 -4.98 -5.79
C GLY A 172 -8.01 -6.33 -6.39
N ALA A 173 -8.77 -6.73 -7.40
CA ALA A 173 -8.52 -7.91 -8.21
C ALA A 173 -9.09 -7.70 -9.62
N GLY A 174 -8.56 -8.44 -10.60
CA GLY A 174 -9.04 -8.40 -11.98
C GLY A 174 -8.59 -7.15 -12.76
N PRO A 175 -9.33 -6.72 -13.79
CA PRO A 175 -8.92 -5.64 -14.70
C PRO A 175 -8.71 -4.27 -14.02
N HIS A 176 -9.36 -4.04 -12.88
CA HIS A 176 -9.24 -2.81 -12.08
C HIS A 176 -8.36 -3.00 -10.84
N GLN A 177 -7.51 -4.03 -10.80
CA GLN A 177 -6.52 -4.18 -9.74
C GLN A 177 -5.57 -2.98 -9.73
N CYS A 178 -5.24 -2.49 -8.54
CA CYS A 178 -4.38 -1.34 -8.33
C CYS A 178 -3.01 -1.54 -9.00
N VAL A 179 -2.72 -0.72 -10.01
CA VAL A 179 -1.42 -0.70 -10.70
C VAL A 179 -0.29 -0.20 -9.79
N GLY A 180 -0.63 0.56 -8.74
CA GLY A 180 0.30 1.10 -7.75
C GLY A 180 0.72 0.13 -6.65
N GLN A 181 0.25 -1.12 -6.64
CA GLN A 181 0.50 -2.06 -5.54
C GLN A 181 1.98 -2.21 -5.17
N ARG A 182 2.85 -2.38 -6.18
CA ARG A 182 4.30 -2.53 -5.94
C ARG A 182 4.92 -1.23 -5.43
N TYR A 183 4.47 -0.09 -5.95
CA TYR A 183 4.91 1.23 -5.49
C TYR A 183 4.53 1.44 -4.03
N ALA A 184 3.26 1.22 -3.67
CA ALA A 184 2.73 1.45 -2.33
C ALA A 184 3.44 0.59 -1.26
N LEU A 185 3.64 -0.71 -1.53
CA LEU A 185 4.34 -1.60 -0.60
C LEU A 185 5.82 -1.22 -0.45
N ASN A 186 6.50 -0.90 -1.55
CA ASN A 186 7.89 -0.45 -1.47
C ASN A 186 8.01 0.91 -0.74
N HIS A 187 7.07 1.82 -0.99
CA HIS A 187 7.02 3.11 -0.31
C HIS A 187 6.85 2.95 1.20
N LEU A 188 5.95 2.06 1.65
CA LEU A 188 5.80 1.70 3.06
C LEU A 188 7.08 1.11 3.66
N VAL A 189 7.75 0.21 2.94
CA VAL A 189 8.98 -0.42 3.42
C VAL A 189 10.10 0.60 3.57
N ILE A 190 10.31 1.47 2.57
CA ILE A 190 11.30 2.55 2.62
C ILE A 190 10.97 3.50 3.76
N PHE A 191 9.71 3.92 3.88
CA PHE A 191 9.27 4.79 4.96
C PHE A 191 9.58 4.17 6.33
N MET A 192 9.17 2.93 6.58
CA MET A 192 9.43 2.27 7.86
C MET A 192 10.93 2.14 8.12
N ALA A 193 11.72 1.75 7.13
CA ALA A 193 13.17 1.63 7.27
C ALA A 193 13.84 2.96 7.63
N LEU A 194 13.47 4.06 6.97
CA LEU A 194 13.97 5.40 7.30
C LEU A 194 13.45 5.86 8.66
N PHE A 195 12.14 5.77 8.90
CA PHE A 195 11.49 6.24 10.12
C PHE A 195 12.09 5.60 11.37
N VAL A 196 12.20 4.27 11.41
CA VAL A 196 12.70 3.56 12.60
C VAL A 196 14.21 3.71 12.82
N SER A 197 14.96 4.10 11.79
CA SER A 197 16.41 4.29 11.83
C SER A 197 16.80 5.73 12.19
N LEU A 198 16.06 6.70 11.67
CA LEU A 198 16.39 8.12 11.81
C LEU A 198 15.80 8.74 13.09
N VAL A 199 14.66 8.23 13.57
CA VAL A 199 13.97 8.79 14.73
C VAL A 199 13.57 7.74 15.76
N ASP A 200 13.61 8.16 17.02
CA ASP A 200 12.76 7.60 18.06
C ASP A 200 11.47 8.41 18.06
N PHE A 201 10.34 7.73 18.21
CA PHE A 201 9.03 8.34 18.14
C PHE A 201 8.17 7.91 19.31
N ARG A 202 7.20 8.75 19.67
CA ARG A 202 6.15 8.46 20.64
C ARG A 202 4.84 9.00 20.11
N ARG A 203 3.86 8.12 19.89
CA ARG A 203 2.51 8.56 19.50
C ARG A 203 1.79 9.17 20.70
N GLU A 204 1.08 10.27 20.48
CA GLU A 204 0.10 10.76 21.44
C GLU A 204 -1.17 9.93 21.33
N ARG A 205 -1.45 9.09 22.34
CA ARG A 205 -2.65 8.25 22.35
C ARG A 205 -3.78 8.97 23.06
N THR A 206 -4.82 9.31 22.31
CA THR A 206 -6.08 9.84 22.85
C THR A 206 -7.19 8.79 22.78
N GLU A 207 -8.35 9.08 23.38
CA GLU A 207 -9.49 8.15 23.36
C GLU A 207 -9.94 7.85 21.93
N GLY A 208 -10.02 6.56 21.59
CA GLY A 208 -10.42 6.12 20.25
C GLY A 208 -9.33 6.30 19.17
N CYS A 209 -8.07 6.48 19.56
CA CYS A 209 -6.93 6.62 18.65
C CYS A 209 -6.82 5.52 17.58
N ASP A 210 -7.22 4.28 17.88
CA ASP A 210 -7.16 3.17 16.93
C ASP A 210 -8.48 2.94 16.16
N VAL A 211 -9.49 3.79 16.38
CA VAL A 211 -10.76 3.72 15.67
C VAL A 211 -10.59 4.39 14.30
N PRO A 212 -10.87 3.67 13.20
CA PRO A 212 -10.81 4.25 11.87
C PRO A 212 -11.93 5.27 11.68
N VAL A 213 -11.60 6.42 11.10
CA VAL A 213 -12.58 7.37 10.55
C VAL A 213 -12.46 7.40 9.04
N TYR A 214 -13.61 7.52 8.37
CA TYR A 214 -13.68 7.58 6.92
C TYR A 214 -13.47 9.02 6.47
N MET A 215 -12.26 9.30 5.98
CA MET A 215 -12.01 10.29 4.94
C MET A 215 -12.03 9.52 3.60
N PRO A 216 -11.73 10.07 2.41
CA PRO A 216 -11.63 9.25 1.18
C PRO A 216 -10.87 7.93 1.38
N THR A 217 -9.95 7.88 2.35
CA THR A 217 -9.39 6.66 2.96
C THR A 217 -9.62 6.60 4.47
N ILE A 218 -9.39 5.43 5.10
CA ILE A 218 -9.50 5.30 6.56
C ILE A 218 -8.24 5.81 7.28
N VAL A 219 -8.41 6.71 8.26
CA VAL A 219 -7.31 7.24 9.06
C VAL A 219 -7.57 7.08 10.56
N PRO A 220 -6.55 7.14 11.42
CA PRO A 220 -6.74 7.18 12.86
C PRO A 220 -7.58 8.40 13.28
N ARG A 221 -8.60 8.19 14.12
CA ARG A 221 -9.50 9.27 14.59
C ARG A 221 -8.76 10.44 15.23
N ASP A 222 -7.67 10.17 15.91
CA ASP A 222 -6.86 11.15 16.65
C ASP A 222 -5.88 11.92 15.77
N GLY A 223 -5.90 11.70 14.45
CA GLY A 223 -4.96 12.32 13.51
C GLY A 223 -3.53 11.79 13.60
N CYS A 224 -3.26 10.77 14.43
CA CYS A 224 -1.95 10.17 14.60
C CYS A 224 -0.84 11.19 14.93
N VAL A 225 -1.05 12.01 15.97
CA VAL A 225 -0.03 12.96 16.44
C VAL A 225 1.17 12.20 17.02
N VAL A 226 2.38 12.56 16.58
CA VAL A 226 3.62 11.85 16.94
C VAL A 226 4.72 12.83 17.30
N TYR A 227 5.36 12.61 18.44
CA TYR A 227 6.56 13.32 18.86
C TYR A 227 7.80 12.60 18.34
N LEU A 228 8.72 13.34 17.71
CA LEU A 228 9.93 12.80 17.12
C LEU A 228 11.17 13.29 17.86
N LYS A 229 12.12 12.39 18.08
CA LYS A 229 13.47 12.69 18.54
C LYS A 229 14.46 12.05 17.59
N GLN A 230 15.43 12.82 17.11
CA GLN A 230 16.48 12.27 16.25
C GLN A 230 17.23 11.14 16.98
N ARG A 231 17.38 10.01 16.29
CA ARG A 231 18.04 8.78 16.77
C ARG A 231 19.45 8.63 16.20
N CYS A 232 19.65 9.01 14.94
CA CYS A 232 20.94 8.91 14.27
C CYS A 232 21.86 10.09 14.62
N ALA A 233 23.18 9.90 14.44
CA ALA A 233 24.15 10.98 14.64
C ALA A 233 23.98 12.07 13.59
N ASN A 234 23.81 11.70 12.33
CA ASN A 234 23.62 12.60 11.21
C ASN A 234 22.40 12.18 10.38
N LEU A 235 21.64 13.17 9.90
CA LEU A 235 20.60 12.92 8.89
C LEU A 235 21.28 12.73 7.52
N PRO A 236 20.84 11.76 6.69
CA PRO A 236 21.35 11.61 5.34
C PRO A 236 21.10 12.87 4.50
N SER A 237 22.06 13.22 3.64
CA SER A 237 22.03 14.46 2.83
C SER A 237 21.89 14.21 1.32
N PHE A 238 21.38 13.04 0.92
CA PHE A 238 21.22 12.67 -0.48
C PHE A 238 19.96 13.29 -1.11
#